data_AF-A0A9R0RA51-F1
#
_entry.id   AF-A0A9R0RA51-F1
#
_cell.length_a   1.000
_cell.length_b   1.000
_cell.length_c   1.000
_cell.angle_alpha   90.00
_cell.angle_beta   90.00
_cell.angle_gamma   90.00
#
_symmetry.space_group_name_H-M   'P 1'
#
loop_
_entity.id
_entity.type
_entity.pdbx_description
1 polymer ?
#
loop_
_entity_poly.entity_id
_entity_poly.type
_entity_poly.pdbx_seq_one_letter_code
_entity_poly.pdbx_strand_id
1 'polypeptide(L)'
;MPNWEEWSFFEEEVVADVSGVDGAAEIRKEDAQPARVRLLPRLLELQLHGCPKLRDLPQQLGKGTTCLKELTLIGLNSLKAVEDRPVLSEVLVIEDCEGLEKVSNLPEVAELHVGGCPNLSHVERLDSLQRLGLGEDMQEISSRWVPGLQEQHQRLHGEDLDIYTLFR
;
A
#
# COMPACT_ATOMS: atom_id res chain seq x y z
N MET A 1 -10.67 14.44 4.82
CA MET A 1 -10.22 14.84 6.18
C MET A 1 -9.00 15.73 6.06
N PRO A 2 -9.00 17.00 6.52
CA PRO A 2 -8.04 18.00 6.03
C PRO A 2 -6.64 18.00 6.69
N ASN A 3 -6.44 17.29 7.82
CA ASN A 3 -5.18 17.34 8.59
C ASN A 3 -4.45 15.99 8.69
N TRP A 4 -4.78 15.03 7.82
CA TRP A 4 -4.20 13.69 7.90
C TRP A 4 -2.81 13.65 7.26
N GLU A 5 -1.74 13.79 8.06
CA GLU A 5 -0.34 13.68 7.58
C GLU A 5 0.20 12.24 7.65
N GLU A 6 -0.06 11.56 8.76
CA GLU A 6 0.36 10.18 9.03
C GLU A 6 -0.83 9.40 9.60
N TRP A 7 -1.13 8.22 9.05
CA TRP A 7 -2.17 7.32 9.59
C TRP A 7 -1.51 6.15 10.29
N SER A 8 -2.00 5.82 11.49
CA SER A 8 -1.83 4.50 12.06
C SER A 8 -3.18 3.91 12.48
N PHE A 9 -3.32 2.59 12.38
CA PHE A 9 -4.47 1.87 12.93
C PHE A 9 -4.48 1.82 14.49
N PHE A 10 -3.47 2.36 15.16
CA PHE A 10 -3.30 2.22 16.61
C PHE A 10 -3.95 3.34 17.43
N GLU A 11 -4.51 2.95 18.58
CA GLU A 11 -4.25 3.64 19.85
C GLU A 11 -3.09 2.90 20.54
N GLU A 12 -2.17 3.67 21.11
CA GLU A 12 -1.09 3.16 21.96
C GLU A 12 -1.71 2.66 23.28
N GLU A 13 -1.68 1.35 23.52
CA GLU A 13 -2.09 0.82 24.82
C GLU A 13 -1.02 1.23 25.85
N VAL A 14 -1.26 2.35 26.53
CA VAL A 14 -0.47 2.76 27.68
C VAL A 14 -0.67 1.73 28.78
N VAL A 15 0.30 0.83 28.95
CA VAL A 15 0.35 -0.01 30.14
C VAL A 15 0.50 0.91 31.35
N ALA A 16 -0.59 1.07 32.10
CA ALA A 16 -0.61 1.86 33.31
C ALA A 16 0.35 1.22 34.34
N ASP A 17 1.45 1.92 34.61
CA ASP A 17 2.40 1.61 35.68
C ASP A 17 1.69 1.76 37.04
N VAL A 18 1.24 0.66 37.62
CA VAL A 18 0.89 0.60 39.04
C VAL A 18 2.16 0.23 39.79
N SER A 19 2.89 1.27 40.22
CA SER A 19 3.98 1.16 41.17
C SER A 19 3.47 0.86 42.59
N GLY A 20 4.07 -0.17 43.21
CA GLY A 20 4.06 -0.44 44.65
C GLY A 20 4.03 -1.96 44.94
N VAL A 21 4.96 -2.60 45.64
CA VAL A 21 6.08 -2.18 46.50
C VAL A 21 7.05 -3.36 46.67
N ASP A 22 8.34 -3.02 46.86
CA ASP A 22 9.40 -3.70 47.63
C ASP A 22 9.64 -5.23 47.51
N GLY A 23 10.82 -5.62 47.03
CA GLY A 23 11.35 -6.99 47.12
C GLY A 23 12.15 -7.44 45.90
N ALA A 24 13.42 -7.80 46.13
CA ALA A 24 14.41 -8.14 45.12
C ALA A 24 14.03 -9.33 44.20
N ALA A 25 14.02 -9.09 42.89
CA ALA A 25 14.35 -10.06 41.84
C ALA A 25 14.65 -9.29 40.54
N GLU A 26 15.79 -9.55 39.92
CA GLU A 26 16.11 -9.05 38.57
C GLU A 26 15.12 -9.63 37.56
N ILE A 27 14.12 -8.83 37.16
CA ILE A 27 13.23 -9.18 36.06
C ILE A 27 13.92 -8.73 34.78
N ARG A 28 14.46 -9.70 34.03
CA ARG A 28 14.91 -9.49 32.65
C ARG A 28 13.77 -8.87 31.86
N LYS A 29 14.00 -7.71 31.27
CA LYS A 29 13.11 -7.10 30.27
C LYS A 29 13.14 -7.97 29.00
N GLU A 30 12.56 -9.15 29.07
CA GLU A 30 12.29 -10.00 27.93
C GLU A 30 11.09 -9.40 27.18
N ASP A 31 11.37 -8.79 26.03
CA ASP A 31 10.58 -8.88 24.79
C ASP A 31 9.04 -8.87 24.93
N ALA A 32 8.50 -7.90 25.69
CA ALA A 32 7.10 -7.52 25.52
C ALA A 32 6.96 -6.73 24.21
N GLN A 33 7.05 -7.43 23.08
CA GLN A 33 6.50 -6.91 21.84
C GLN A 33 5.03 -6.62 22.10
N PRO A 34 4.56 -5.37 21.99
CA PRO A 34 3.14 -5.09 22.15
C PRO A 34 2.40 -6.01 21.20
N ALA A 35 1.48 -6.81 21.74
CA ALA A 35 0.71 -7.77 20.97
C ALA A 35 0.03 -6.99 19.83
N ARG A 36 0.56 -7.13 18.62
CA ARG A 36 0.10 -6.37 17.45
C ARG A 36 -1.29 -6.90 17.12
N VAL A 37 -2.31 -6.25 17.68
CA VAL A 37 -3.70 -6.58 17.45
C VAL A 37 -3.95 -6.50 15.94
N ARG A 38 -4.45 -7.59 15.36
CA ARG A 38 -5.00 -7.56 13.99
C ARG A 38 -6.27 -6.72 14.08
N LEU A 39 -6.17 -5.45 13.75
CA LEU A 39 -7.20 -4.45 14.07
C LEU A 39 -8.41 -4.55 13.14
N LEU A 40 -8.20 -4.98 11.90
CA LEU A 40 -9.30 -5.16 10.94
C LEU A 40 -9.10 -6.45 10.12
N PRO A 41 -9.18 -7.63 10.77
CA PRO A 41 -8.90 -8.91 10.13
C PRO A 41 -9.96 -9.29 9.08
N ARG A 42 -11.07 -8.54 9.00
CA ARG A 42 -12.16 -8.74 8.04
C ARG A 42 -12.32 -7.58 7.06
N LEU A 43 -11.41 -6.61 7.06
CA LEU A 43 -11.46 -5.52 6.07
C LEU A 43 -11.19 -6.12 4.70
N LEU A 44 -12.15 -5.96 3.79
CA LEU A 44 -12.05 -6.44 2.40
C LEU A 44 -11.69 -5.30 1.46
N GLU A 45 -12.17 -4.10 1.72
CA GLU A 45 -11.99 -2.93 0.85
C GLU A 45 -11.59 -1.73 1.71
N LEU A 46 -10.59 -0.98 1.26
CA LEU A 46 -10.16 0.27 1.88
C LEU A 46 -10.06 1.34 0.81
N GLN A 47 -10.75 2.45 1.02
CA GLN A 47 -10.71 3.58 0.10
C GLN A 47 -10.24 4.85 0.82
N LEU A 48 -9.25 5.52 0.25
CA LEU A 48 -8.71 6.78 0.73
C LEU A 48 -8.93 7.84 -0.34
N HIS A 49 -9.79 8.81 -0.04
CA HIS A 49 -10.21 9.85 -0.97
C HIS A 49 -9.85 11.23 -0.44
N GLY A 50 -9.13 12.01 -1.25
CA GLY A 50 -8.87 13.42 -0.99
C GLY A 50 -8.19 13.67 0.36
N CYS A 51 -7.10 12.94 0.63
CA CYS A 51 -6.24 13.16 1.79
C CYS A 51 -4.99 13.92 1.34
N PRO A 52 -5.06 15.25 1.15
CA PRO A 52 -4.01 16.03 0.49
C PRO A 52 -2.71 16.13 1.29
N LYS A 53 -2.75 15.78 2.58
CA LYS A 53 -1.59 15.83 3.48
C LYS A 53 -0.95 14.47 3.73
N LEU A 54 -1.58 13.38 3.30
CA LEU A 54 -1.12 12.02 3.58
C LEU A 54 0.15 11.77 2.78
N ARG A 55 1.29 11.64 3.48
CA ARG A 55 2.60 11.50 2.83
C ARG A 55 2.99 10.04 2.60
N ASP A 56 2.52 9.17 3.48
CA ASP A 56 2.80 7.75 3.48
C ASP A 56 1.60 6.95 3.98
N LEU A 57 1.48 5.71 3.49
CA LEU A 57 0.53 4.74 4.02
C LEU A 57 1.11 4.11 5.31
N PRO A 58 0.29 3.62 6.26
CA PRO A 58 0.80 2.94 7.46
C PRO A 58 1.54 1.65 7.12
N GLN A 59 2.72 1.38 7.69
CA GLN A 59 3.44 0.11 7.50
C GLN A 59 2.64 -1.13 7.97
N GLN A 60 1.61 -0.92 8.79
CA GLN A 60 0.72 -2.00 9.25
C GLN A 60 -0.34 -2.38 8.22
N LEU A 61 -0.61 -1.54 7.22
CA LEU A 61 -1.54 -1.86 6.14
C LEU A 61 -0.96 -3.05 5.38
N GLY A 62 -1.73 -4.14 5.31
CA GLY A 62 -1.24 -5.47 4.93
C GLY A 62 -1.15 -6.45 6.09
N LYS A 63 -0.25 -6.17 7.03
CA LYS A 63 -0.03 -7.03 8.22
C LYS A 63 -1.26 -7.09 9.13
N GLY A 64 -1.97 -5.97 9.28
CA GLY A 64 -3.18 -5.85 10.11
C GLY A 64 -4.49 -6.12 9.37
N THR A 65 -4.44 -6.26 8.04
CA THR A 65 -5.60 -6.33 7.13
C THR A 65 -5.46 -7.51 6.18
N THR A 66 -5.28 -8.71 6.74
CA THR A 66 -4.96 -9.92 5.96
C THR A 66 -6.05 -10.42 5.01
N CYS A 67 -7.23 -9.79 5.03
CA CYS A 67 -8.32 -10.10 4.11
C CYS A 67 -8.58 -8.95 3.11
N LEU A 68 -7.74 -7.91 3.10
CA LEU A 68 -7.91 -6.79 2.20
C LEU A 68 -7.73 -7.28 0.76
N LYS A 69 -8.78 -7.13 -0.03
CA LYS A 69 -8.83 -7.49 -1.45
C LYS A 69 -8.60 -6.29 -2.33
N GLU A 70 -9.09 -5.12 -1.93
CA GLU A 70 -9.00 -3.91 -2.73
C GLU A 70 -8.53 -2.71 -1.91
N LEU A 71 -7.54 -1.99 -2.45
CA LEU A 71 -7.09 -0.70 -1.95
C LEU A 71 -7.30 0.35 -3.04
N THR A 72 -8.10 1.37 -2.74
CA THR A 72 -8.39 2.48 -3.64
C THR A 72 -7.79 3.77 -3.08
N LEU A 73 -6.94 4.44 -3.85
CA LEU A 73 -6.24 5.66 -3.49
C LEU A 73 -6.62 6.75 -4.49
N ILE A 74 -7.36 7.77 -4.06
CA ILE A 74 -7.85 8.83 -4.94
C ILE A 74 -7.46 10.21 -4.39
N GLY A 75 -6.81 11.04 -5.20
CA GLY A 75 -6.50 12.42 -4.81
C GLY A 75 -5.46 12.55 -3.69
N LEU A 76 -4.51 11.61 -3.59
CA LEU A 76 -3.48 11.59 -2.55
C LEU A 76 -2.23 12.37 -2.97
N ASN A 77 -2.38 13.67 -3.20
CA ASN A 77 -1.34 14.48 -3.86
C ASN A 77 -0.04 14.68 -3.08
N SER A 78 0.01 14.33 -1.79
CA SER A 78 1.24 14.33 -0.99
C SER A 78 1.92 12.97 -0.89
N LEU A 79 1.26 11.89 -1.33
CA LEU A 79 1.79 10.53 -1.28
C LEU A 79 2.87 10.39 -2.35
N LYS A 80 4.10 10.07 -1.94
CA LYS A 80 5.24 9.96 -2.87
C LYS A 80 5.47 8.54 -3.38
N ALA A 81 5.24 7.54 -2.54
CA ALA A 81 5.47 6.15 -2.90
C ALA A 81 4.45 5.20 -2.26
N VAL A 82 4.17 4.10 -2.97
CA VAL A 82 3.54 2.91 -2.42
C VAL A 82 4.54 1.76 -2.55
N GLU A 83 5.31 1.51 -1.48
CA GLU A 83 6.36 0.50 -1.50
C GLU A 83 6.46 -0.36 -0.24
N ASP A 84 7.18 -1.48 -0.39
CA ASP A 84 7.60 -2.43 0.65
C ASP A 84 6.45 -2.98 1.50
N ARG A 85 5.38 -3.37 0.81
CA ARG A 85 4.17 -3.94 1.42
C ARG A 85 3.96 -5.35 0.88
N PRO A 86 4.58 -6.37 1.51
CA PRO A 86 4.54 -7.75 1.03
C PRO A 86 3.14 -8.36 1.11
N VAL A 87 2.28 -7.81 1.97
CA VAL A 87 0.86 -8.12 2.04
C VAL A 87 0.16 -6.80 1.84
N LEU A 88 -0.67 -6.63 0.83
CA LEU A 88 -1.38 -5.36 0.59
C LEU A 88 -2.83 -5.64 0.23
N SER A 89 -3.08 -5.87 -1.05
CA SER A 89 -4.37 -6.17 -1.64
C SER A 89 -4.13 -6.84 -2.99
N GLU A 90 -5.11 -7.64 -3.43
CA GLU A 90 -5.10 -8.27 -4.75
C GLU A 90 -5.33 -7.21 -5.86
N VAL A 91 -6.18 -6.23 -5.57
CA VAL A 91 -6.51 -5.11 -6.46
C VAL A 91 -6.00 -3.81 -5.86
N LEU A 92 -5.28 -3.03 -6.65
CA LEU A 92 -4.81 -1.69 -6.29
C LEU A 92 -5.30 -0.68 -7.34
N VAL A 93 -6.10 0.28 -6.89
CA VAL A 93 -6.62 1.36 -7.73
C VAL A 93 -6.00 2.67 -7.28
N ILE A 94 -5.36 3.40 -8.20
CA ILE A 94 -4.73 4.69 -7.94
C ILE A 94 -5.24 5.71 -8.96
N GLU A 95 -5.98 6.70 -8.49
CA GLU A 95 -6.53 7.76 -9.34
C GLU A 95 -6.12 9.14 -8.83
N ASP A 96 -5.82 10.05 -9.76
CA ASP A 96 -5.66 11.48 -9.48
C ASP A 96 -4.64 11.76 -8.36
N CYS A 97 -3.58 10.93 -8.24
CA CYS A 97 -2.53 11.05 -7.23
C CYS A 97 -1.30 11.72 -7.83
N GLU A 98 -1.34 13.05 -7.96
CA GLU A 98 -0.31 13.82 -8.67
C GLU A 98 1.08 13.73 -8.05
N GLY A 99 1.17 13.54 -6.72
CA GLY A 99 2.43 13.45 -6.01
C GLY A 99 3.15 12.10 -6.14
N LEU A 100 2.45 11.07 -6.61
CA LEU A 100 2.95 9.70 -6.60
C LEU A 100 4.02 9.49 -7.67
N GLU A 101 5.20 9.10 -7.23
CA GLU A 101 6.37 8.92 -8.10
C GLU A 101 6.72 7.43 -8.30
N LYS A 102 6.40 6.58 -7.30
CA LYS A 102 6.85 5.19 -7.26
C LYS A 102 5.80 4.22 -6.71
N VAL A 103 5.66 3.07 -7.35
CA VAL A 103 4.91 1.90 -6.86
C VAL A 103 5.82 0.67 -6.98
N SER A 104 6.18 0.01 -5.88
CA SER A 104 7.10 -1.14 -5.98
C SER A 104 7.00 -2.13 -4.82
N ASN A 105 7.50 -3.36 -4.99
CA ASN A 105 7.51 -4.39 -3.94
C ASN A 105 6.12 -4.74 -3.42
N LEU A 106 5.19 -4.98 -4.32
CA LEU A 106 3.82 -5.39 -3.98
C LEU A 106 3.56 -6.77 -4.63
N PRO A 107 4.14 -7.85 -4.08
CA PRO A 107 4.11 -9.17 -4.70
C PRO A 107 2.71 -9.79 -4.76
N GLU A 108 1.74 -9.33 -3.98
CA GLU A 108 0.36 -9.85 -3.96
C GLU A 108 -0.59 -9.13 -4.93
N VAL A 109 -0.20 -7.98 -5.49
CA VAL A 109 -1.07 -7.22 -6.41
C VAL A 109 -1.20 -7.99 -7.71
N ALA A 110 -2.42 -8.46 -7.99
CA ALA A 110 -2.78 -9.16 -9.22
C ALA A 110 -3.40 -8.24 -10.26
N GLU A 111 -4.02 -7.14 -9.82
CA GLU A 111 -4.61 -6.13 -10.69
C GLU A 111 -4.23 -4.72 -10.22
N LEU A 112 -3.70 -3.92 -11.16
CA LEU A 112 -3.34 -2.52 -10.92
C LEU A 112 -4.11 -1.63 -11.89
N HIS A 113 -4.83 -0.64 -11.36
CA HIS A 113 -5.44 0.44 -12.12
C HIS A 113 -4.75 1.75 -11.79
N VAL A 114 -4.32 2.49 -12.83
CA VAL A 114 -3.70 3.80 -12.66
C VAL A 114 -4.29 4.82 -13.63
N GLY A 115 -4.75 5.95 -13.10
CA GLY A 115 -5.18 7.13 -13.86
C GLY A 115 -4.80 8.42 -13.11
N GLY A 116 -4.63 9.54 -13.81
CA GLY A 116 -4.40 10.84 -13.15
C GLY A 116 -3.10 10.94 -12.35
N CYS A 117 -2.05 10.20 -12.71
CA CYS A 117 -0.80 10.12 -11.97
C CYS A 117 0.41 10.63 -12.79
N PRO A 118 0.50 11.94 -13.08
CA PRO A 118 1.48 12.51 -14.01
C PRO A 118 2.96 12.26 -13.67
N ASN A 119 3.27 12.09 -12.37
CA ASN A 119 4.64 11.93 -11.89
C ASN A 119 5.06 10.46 -11.66
N LEU A 120 4.16 9.49 -11.92
CA LEU A 120 4.43 8.08 -11.68
C LEU A 120 5.44 7.55 -12.69
N SER A 121 6.70 7.51 -12.29
CA SER A 121 7.83 7.20 -13.18
C SER A 121 8.39 5.81 -12.98
N HIS A 122 8.12 5.18 -11.83
CA HIS A 122 8.68 3.89 -11.46
C HIS A 122 7.58 2.95 -10.97
N VAL A 123 7.37 1.85 -11.71
CA VAL A 123 6.51 0.74 -11.31
C VAL A 123 7.24 -0.58 -11.56
N GLU A 124 7.51 -1.34 -10.51
CA GLU A 124 8.34 -2.56 -10.60
C GLU A 124 8.04 -3.54 -9.46
N ARG A 125 8.50 -4.80 -9.57
CA ARG A 125 8.41 -5.79 -8.48
C ARG A 125 6.96 -6.03 -8.04
N LEU A 126 6.10 -6.26 -9.03
CA LEU A 126 4.70 -6.66 -8.91
C LEU A 126 4.55 -8.11 -9.41
N ASP A 127 5.01 -9.05 -8.59
CA ASP A 127 5.32 -10.41 -9.04
C ASP A 127 4.08 -11.23 -9.42
N SER A 128 2.93 -10.95 -8.80
CA SER A 128 1.65 -11.60 -9.13
C SER A 128 0.79 -10.80 -10.11
N LEU A 129 1.30 -9.68 -10.66
CA LEU A 129 0.49 -8.81 -11.52
C LEU A 129 0.08 -9.55 -12.79
N GLN A 130 -1.23 -9.61 -13.04
CA GLN A 130 -1.83 -10.25 -14.21
C GLN A 130 -2.54 -9.23 -15.10
N ARG A 131 -3.12 -8.18 -14.50
CA ARG A 131 -3.92 -7.18 -15.19
C ARG A 131 -3.47 -5.77 -14.87
N LEU A 132 -3.32 -4.94 -15.90
CA LEU A 132 -2.94 -3.54 -15.81
C LEU A 132 -3.95 -2.68 -16.57
N GLY A 133 -4.76 -1.94 -15.82
CA GLY A 133 -5.65 -0.91 -16.34
C GLY A 133 -4.96 0.45 -16.34
N LEU A 134 -4.90 1.11 -17.49
CA LEU A 134 -4.34 2.46 -17.62
C LEU A 134 -5.43 3.45 -18.04
N GLY A 135 -5.51 4.59 -17.37
CA GLY A 135 -6.26 5.74 -17.83
C GLY A 135 -5.74 6.25 -19.18
N GLU A 136 -6.60 6.87 -19.98
CA GLU A 136 -6.22 7.47 -21.27
C GLU A 136 -5.09 8.51 -21.13
N ASP A 137 -5.05 9.18 -19.99
CA ASP A 137 -4.07 10.19 -19.62
C ASP A 137 -2.70 9.63 -19.19
N MET A 138 -2.61 8.31 -18.97
CA MET A 138 -1.38 7.64 -18.53
C MET A 138 -0.52 7.11 -19.69
N GLN A 139 -1.01 7.13 -20.93
CA GLN A 139 -0.37 6.48 -22.10
C GLN A 139 1.09 6.92 -22.34
N GLU A 140 1.39 8.21 -22.22
CA GLU A 140 2.76 8.71 -22.44
C GLU A 140 3.70 8.32 -21.30
N ILE A 141 3.23 8.39 -20.06
CA ILE A 141 4.04 8.18 -18.86
C ILE A 141 4.31 6.69 -18.64
N SER A 142 3.30 5.86 -18.90
CA SER A 142 3.36 4.41 -18.73
C SER A 142 4.43 3.76 -19.62
N SER A 143 4.77 4.37 -20.76
CA SER A 143 5.86 3.94 -21.65
C SER A 143 7.22 3.79 -20.95
N ARG A 144 7.42 4.45 -19.80
CA ARG A 144 8.66 4.42 -19.02
C ARG A 144 8.83 3.16 -18.17
N TRP A 145 7.73 2.51 -17.78
CA TRP A 145 7.76 1.41 -16.80
C TRP A 145 6.97 0.17 -17.23
N VAL A 146 5.95 0.32 -18.10
CA VAL A 146 5.17 -0.81 -18.62
C VAL A 146 6.04 -1.88 -19.28
N PRO A 147 7.05 -1.56 -20.12
CA PRO A 147 7.90 -2.59 -20.72
C PRO A 147 8.66 -3.42 -19.67
N GLY A 148 9.07 -2.78 -18.57
CA GLY A 148 9.75 -3.47 -17.46
C GLY A 148 8.81 -4.44 -16.72
N LEU A 149 7.55 -4.05 -16.52
CA LEU A 149 6.54 -4.95 -15.96
C LEU A 149 6.21 -6.11 -16.88
N GLN A 150 6.09 -5.86 -18.20
CA GLN A 150 5.85 -6.92 -19.17
C GLN A 150 7.01 -7.92 -19.21
N GLU A 151 8.25 -7.45 -19.23
CA GLU A 151 9.43 -8.33 -19.17
C GLU A 151 9.45 -9.13 -17.87
N GLN A 152 9.18 -8.50 -16.72
CA GLN A 152 9.10 -9.19 -15.44
C GLN A 152 8.01 -10.27 -15.46
N HIS A 153 6.81 -9.94 -15.92
CA HIS A 153 5.67 -10.86 -15.98
C HIS A 153 5.95 -12.04 -16.91
N GLN A 154 6.46 -11.78 -18.12
CA GLN A 154 6.86 -12.81 -19.09
C GLN A 154 7.91 -13.77 -18.53
N ARG A 155 8.86 -13.26 -17.72
CA ARG A 155 9.89 -14.09 -17.08
C ARG A 155 9.35 -14.98 -15.96
N LEU A 156 8.31 -14.53 -15.24
CA LEU A 156 7.75 -15.24 -14.10
C LEU A 156 6.64 -16.23 -14.50
N HIS A 157 5.75 -15.82 -15.41
CA HIS A 157 4.54 -16.56 -15.75
C HIS A 157 4.58 -17.17 -17.16
N GLY A 158 5.46 -16.67 -18.03
CA GLY A 158 5.59 -17.18 -19.40
C GLY A 158 4.48 -16.72 -20.35
N GLU A 159 3.60 -15.85 -19.90
CA GLU A 159 2.50 -15.24 -20.67
C GLU A 159 2.66 -13.71 -20.73
N ASP A 160 1.85 -13.06 -21.59
CA ASP A 160 1.83 -11.61 -21.74
C ASP A 160 0.95 -10.98 -20.65
N LEU A 161 1.40 -9.85 -20.09
CA LEU A 161 0.59 -9.06 -19.15
C LEU A 161 -0.63 -8.49 -19.86
N ASP A 162 -1.83 -8.69 -19.30
CA ASP A 162 -3.08 -8.14 -19.85
C ASP A 162 -3.17 -6.64 -19.55
N ILE A 163 -2.99 -5.81 -20.59
CA ILE A 163 -3.01 -4.35 -20.49
C ILE A 163 -4.23 -3.82 -21.24
N TYR A 164 -5.05 -3.02 -20.56
CA TYR A 164 -6.24 -2.42 -21.15
C TYR A 164 -6.43 -0.96 -20.73
N THR A 165 -7.24 -0.25 -21.51
CA THR A 165 -7.59 1.15 -21.21
C THR A 165 -8.81 1.21 -20.30
N LEU A 166 -8.75 2.03 -19.25
CA LEU A 166 -9.88 2.30 -18.37
C LEU A 166 -10.79 3.34 -19.02
N PHE A 167 -12.04 2.96 -19.31
CA PHE A 167 -13.07 3.88 -19.80
C PHE A 167 -13.82 4.47 -18.61
N ARG A 168 -13.76 5.80 -18.43
CA ARG A 168 -14.57 6.55 -17.44
C ARG A 168 -15.93 6.94 -18.03
#